data_AF-A0A2C9UND3-F1
#
_entry.id   AF-A0A2C9UND3-F1
#
_cell.length_a   1.000
_cell.length_b   1.000
_cell.length_c   1.000
_cell.angle_alpha   90.00
_cell.angle_beta   90.00
_cell.angle_gamma   90.00
#
_symmetry.space_group_name_H-M   'P 1'
#
loop_
_entity.id
_entity.type
_entity.pdbx_description
1 polymer ?
#
loop_
_entity_poly.entity_id
_entity_poly.type
_entity_poly.pdbx_seq_one_letter_code
_entity_poly.pdbx_strand_id
1 'polypeptide(L)'
;MVNVYPYISYVNNLKHVELDYALFKTRSPMQDGVLEYRNLLDASVDALVYAMEREGFPGIKAVVTETGWPTAGGEAASVENALTYNKEVVRRVVNDVGTPKRPKEEMEVYLFSLYDENGKMGEDYEKHFGIFGLGGNKVYDLSFS
;
A
#
# COMPACT_ATOMS: atom_id res chain seq x y z
N MET A 1 12.00 8.62 -2.60
CA MET A 1 10.82 8.62 -1.71
C MET A 1 9.58 8.77 -2.57
N VAL A 2 8.53 8.01 -2.25
CA VAL A 2 7.27 8.02 -2.99
C VAL A 2 6.12 7.63 -2.07
N ASN A 3 4.98 8.31 -2.20
CA ASN A 3 3.74 7.93 -1.53
C ASN A 3 2.97 7.01 -2.48
N VAL A 4 2.60 5.81 -2.03
CA VAL A 4 1.97 4.78 -2.87
C VAL A 4 0.70 4.29 -2.21
N TYR A 5 -0.44 4.55 -2.85
CA TYR A 5 -1.76 4.22 -2.31
C TYR A 5 -2.57 3.33 -3.26
N PRO A 6 -2.47 2.00 -3.12
CA PRO A 6 -3.37 1.06 -3.79
C PRO A 6 -4.84 1.38 -3.55
N TYR A 7 -5.21 1.85 -2.36
CA TYR A 7 -6.57 2.30 -2.04
C TYR A 7 -7.05 3.40 -3.00
N ILE A 8 -6.26 4.47 -3.17
CA ILE A 8 -6.63 5.62 -4.02
C ILE A 8 -6.73 5.18 -5.48
N SER A 9 -5.79 4.37 -5.96
CA SER A 9 -5.83 3.79 -7.31
C SER A 9 -7.08 2.91 -7.53
N TYR A 10 -7.50 2.15 -6.52
CA TYR A 10 -8.71 1.34 -6.55
C TYR A 10 -9.97 2.20 -6.65
N VAL A 11 -10.18 3.14 -5.72
CA VAL A 11 -11.41 3.95 -5.69
C VAL A 11 -11.55 4.87 -6.91
N ASN A 12 -10.42 5.31 -7.49
CA ASN A 12 -10.43 6.12 -8.71
C ASN A 12 -10.59 5.30 -10.00
N ASN A 13 -10.51 3.97 -9.94
CA ASN A 13 -10.59 3.11 -11.12
C ASN A 13 -11.21 1.73 -10.83
N LEU A 14 -12.39 1.74 -10.21
CA LEU A 14 -13.14 0.53 -9.81
C LEU A 14 -13.39 -0.47 -10.95
N LYS A 15 -13.37 -0.01 -12.21
CA LYS A 15 -13.58 -0.85 -13.39
C LYS A 15 -12.36 -1.70 -13.75
N HIS A 16 -11.16 -1.23 -13.45
CA HIS A 16 -9.91 -1.83 -13.93
C HIS A 16 -8.94 -2.23 -12.82
N VAL A 17 -9.15 -1.74 -11.60
CA VAL A 17 -8.40 -2.16 -10.42
C VAL A 17 -9.32 -3.02 -9.57
N GLU A 18 -9.02 -4.31 -9.51
CA GLU A 18 -9.76 -5.24 -8.66
C GLU A 18 -9.38 -5.03 -7.19
N LEU A 19 -10.37 -5.10 -6.29
CA LEU A 19 -10.17 -4.93 -4.85
C LEU A 19 -9.17 -5.97 -4.31
N ASP A 20 -9.29 -7.23 -4.74
CA ASP A 20 -8.39 -8.31 -4.31
C ASP A 20 -6.94 -8.06 -4.74
N TYR A 21 -6.72 -7.40 -5.88
CA TYR A 21 -5.38 -7.00 -6.31
C TYR A 21 -4.79 -5.88 -5.44
N ALA A 22 -5.63 -4.92 -5.02
CA ALA A 22 -5.23 -3.85 -4.12
C ALA A 22 -4.98 -4.34 -2.67
N LEU A 23 -5.66 -5.41 -2.25
CA LEU A 23 -5.61 -5.98 -0.89
C LEU A 23 -4.69 -7.22 -0.73
N PHE A 24 -3.78 -7.49 -1.68
CA PHE A 24 -2.90 -8.68 -1.66
C PHE A 24 -3.65 -10.03 -1.64
N LYS A 25 -4.91 -10.05 -2.09
CA LYS A 25 -5.79 -11.24 -2.09
C LYS A 25 -5.93 -11.91 -3.46
N THR A 26 -5.39 -11.31 -4.54
CA THR A 26 -5.56 -11.86 -5.89
C THR A 26 -5.02 -13.29 -6.00
N ARG A 27 -5.73 -14.12 -6.75
CA ARG A 27 -5.27 -15.44 -7.17
C ARG A 27 -4.70 -15.43 -8.58
N SER A 28 -5.03 -14.39 -9.35
CA SER A 28 -4.63 -14.20 -10.74
C SER A 28 -3.61 -13.07 -10.83
N PRO A 29 -2.30 -13.37 -10.96
CA PRO A 29 -1.28 -12.34 -11.09
C PRO A 29 -1.45 -11.57 -12.42
N MET A 30 -1.06 -10.30 -12.41
CA MET A 30 -0.86 -9.53 -13.63
C MET A 30 0.53 -9.87 -14.20
N GLN A 31 0.56 -10.27 -15.47
CA GLN A 31 1.78 -10.64 -16.18
C GLN A 31 2.42 -9.41 -16.84
N ASP A 32 3.71 -9.16 -16.57
CA ASP A 32 4.53 -8.17 -17.27
C ASP A 32 5.83 -8.85 -17.74
N GLY A 33 5.79 -9.40 -18.96
CA GLY A 33 6.87 -10.25 -19.47
C GLY A 33 7.12 -11.46 -18.56
N VAL A 34 8.30 -11.49 -17.94
CA VAL A 34 8.72 -12.56 -17.01
C VAL A 34 8.33 -12.28 -15.56
N LEU A 35 7.84 -11.09 -15.25
CA LEU A 35 7.45 -10.69 -13.90
C LEU A 35 5.95 -10.95 -13.68
N GLU A 36 5.63 -11.46 -12.49
CA GLU A 36 4.27 -11.63 -12.01
C GLU A 36 4.01 -10.67 -10.86
N TYR A 37 3.02 -9.80 -11.02
CA TYR A 37 2.55 -8.91 -9.96
C TYR A 37 1.28 -9.48 -9.33
N ARG A 38 1.35 -9.77 -8.03
CA ARG A 38 0.20 -10.29 -7.23
C ARG A 38 -0.45 -9.22 -6.37
N ASN A 39 0.02 -7.99 -6.43
CA ASN A 39 -0.59 -6.87 -5.74
C ASN A 39 -0.21 -5.55 -6.39
N LEU A 40 -1.06 -4.55 -6.19
CA LEU A 40 -0.88 -3.24 -6.79
C LEU A 40 0.27 -2.43 -6.18
N LEU A 41 0.64 -2.68 -4.91
CA LEU A 41 1.76 -2.00 -4.25
C LEU A 41 3.07 -2.30 -4.99
N ASP A 42 3.37 -3.58 -5.21
CA ASP A 42 4.56 -4.03 -5.92
C ASP A 42 4.61 -3.46 -7.34
N ALA A 43 3.49 -3.53 -8.07
CA ALA A 43 3.42 -3.01 -9.43
C ALA A 43 3.67 -1.49 -9.48
N SER A 44 3.18 -0.75 -8.49
CA SER A 44 3.34 0.70 -8.40
C SER A 44 4.76 1.10 -8.02
N VAL A 45 5.40 0.35 -7.10
CA VAL A 45 6.82 0.55 -6.75
C VAL A 45 7.72 0.23 -7.95
N ASP A 46 7.47 -0.89 -8.63
CA ASP A 46 8.30 -1.28 -9.77
C ASP A 46 8.09 -0.37 -11.00
N ALA A 47 6.91 0.22 -11.17
CA ALA A 47 6.71 1.27 -12.17
C ALA A 47 7.64 2.47 -11.93
N LEU A 48 7.82 2.91 -10.68
CA LEU A 48 8.79 3.95 -10.32
C LEU A 48 10.23 3.46 -10.57
N VAL A 49 10.56 2.23 -10.19
CA VAL A 49 11.89 1.65 -10.41
C VAL A 49 12.24 1.63 -11.90
N TYR A 50 11.33 1.16 -12.76
CA TYR A 50 11.51 1.18 -14.21
C TYR A 50 11.72 2.60 -14.74
N ALA A 51 10.96 3.58 -14.24
CA ALA A 51 11.15 4.98 -14.62
C ALA A 51 12.56 5.47 -14.24
N MET A 52 13.01 5.22 -13.00
CA MET A 52 14.36 5.61 -12.55
C MET A 52 15.46 4.97 -13.39
N GLU A 53 15.35 3.67 -13.70
CA GLU A 53 16.31 2.97 -14.56
C GLU A 53 16.38 3.57 -15.96
N ARG A 54 15.21 3.87 -16.56
CA ARG A 54 15.14 4.46 -17.89
C ARG A 54 15.79 5.85 -17.94
N GLU A 55 15.66 6.64 -16.87
CA GLU A 55 16.31 7.95 -16.77
C GLU A 55 17.79 7.87 -16.32
N GLY A 56 18.36 6.67 -16.20
CA GLY A 56 19.79 6.47 -15.92
C GLY A 56 20.17 6.36 -14.44
N PHE A 57 19.20 6.08 -13.56
CA PHE A 57 19.40 5.97 -12.11
C PHE A 57 19.08 4.57 -11.54
N PRO A 58 19.72 3.49 -12.03
CA PRO A 58 19.35 2.13 -11.64
C PRO A 58 19.66 1.80 -10.16
N GLY A 59 20.60 2.51 -9.53
CA GLY A 59 21.05 2.24 -8.16
C GLY A 59 20.27 2.97 -7.05
N ILE A 60 19.29 3.82 -7.39
CA ILE A 60 18.51 4.53 -6.37
C ILE A 60 17.50 3.56 -5.75
N LYS A 61 17.51 3.45 -4.42
CA LYS A 61 16.51 2.70 -3.66
C LYS A 61 15.18 3.47 -3.59
N ALA A 62 14.08 2.77 -3.77
CA ALA A 62 12.75 3.32 -3.52
C ALA A 62 12.42 3.20 -2.03
N VAL A 63 11.96 4.29 -1.42
CA VAL A 63 11.41 4.32 -0.06
C VAL A 63 9.95 4.72 -0.18
N VAL A 64 9.05 3.89 0.33
CA VAL A 64 7.61 4.16 0.35
C VAL A 64 7.30 4.98 1.60
N THR A 65 7.18 6.29 1.43
CA THR A 65 7.03 7.23 2.55
C THR A 65 5.61 7.33 3.08
N GLU A 66 4.62 6.91 2.29
CA GLU A 66 3.24 6.76 2.76
C GLU A 66 2.57 5.62 2.01
N THR A 67 1.91 4.74 2.77
CA THR A 67 0.95 3.78 2.23
C THR A 67 -0.04 3.37 3.31
N GLY A 68 -1.29 3.11 2.96
CA GLY A 68 -2.28 2.71 3.95
C GLY A 68 -3.63 2.47 3.32
N TRP A 69 -4.59 2.14 4.17
CA TRP A 69 -5.96 1.86 3.77
C TRP A 69 -6.93 2.37 4.84
N PRO A 70 -7.96 3.16 4.47
CA PRO A 70 -8.84 3.78 5.44
C PRO A 70 -9.85 2.78 6.03
N THR A 71 -10.23 3.03 7.28
CA THR A 71 -11.12 2.17 8.06
C THR A 71 -12.60 2.49 7.87
N ALA A 72 -12.92 3.66 7.29
CA ALA A 72 -14.28 4.15 7.03
C ALA A 72 -14.26 5.30 6.00
N GLY A 73 -15.44 5.84 5.66
CA GLY A 73 -15.58 7.10 4.91
C GLY A 73 -15.46 6.96 3.38
N GLY A 74 -15.45 5.75 2.82
CA GLY A 74 -15.35 5.56 1.38
C GLY A 74 -15.59 4.13 0.91
N GLU A 75 -15.60 3.94 -0.41
CA GLU A 75 -15.72 2.62 -1.03
C GLU A 75 -14.60 1.69 -0.55
N ALA A 76 -14.96 0.46 -0.16
CA ALA A 76 -14.07 -0.54 0.43
C ALA A 76 -13.24 -0.08 1.65
N ALA A 77 -13.53 1.09 2.24
CA ALA A 77 -12.95 1.52 3.49
C ALA A 77 -13.63 0.78 4.65
N SER A 78 -12.88 -0.09 5.32
CA SER A 78 -13.38 -0.88 6.44
C SER A 78 -12.22 -1.28 7.35
N VAL A 79 -12.50 -1.50 8.63
CA VAL A 79 -11.50 -2.01 9.59
C VAL A 79 -10.87 -3.32 9.10
N GLU A 80 -11.67 -4.21 8.49
CA GLU A 80 -11.19 -5.49 7.96
C GLU A 80 -10.22 -5.32 6.79
N ASN A 81 -10.56 -4.45 5.82
CA ASN A 81 -9.70 -4.20 4.67
C ASN A 81 -8.43 -3.44 5.08
N ALA A 82 -8.56 -2.48 6.00
CA ALA A 82 -7.43 -1.75 6.55
C ALA A 82 -6.43 -2.68 7.25
N LEU A 83 -6.92 -3.56 8.12
CA LEU A 83 -6.10 -4.57 8.77
C LEU A 83 -5.49 -5.53 7.75
N THR A 84 -6.26 -6.01 6.77
CA THR A 84 -5.77 -6.88 5.70
C THR A 84 -4.56 -6.25 5.00
N TYR A 85 -4.73 -5.01 4.51
CA TYR A 85 -3.72 -4.31 3.74
C TYR A 85 -2.46 -4.04 4.58
N ASN A 86 -2.62 -3.37 5.73
CA ASN A 86 -1.48 -2.97 6.55
C ASN A 86 -0.73 -4.17 7.13
N LYS A 87 -1.43 -5.26 7.48
CA LYS A 87 -0.80 -6.50 7.94
C LYS A 87 0.06 -7.13 6.86
N GLU A 88 -0.41 -7.17 5.61
CA GLU A 88 0.39 -7.71 4.51
C GLU A 88 1.59 -6.82 4.17
N VAL A 89 1.45 -5.49 4.21
CA VAL A 89 2.60 -4.58 4.06
C VAL A 89 3.67 -4.88 5.11
N VAL A 90 3.29 -4.94 6.40
CA VAL A 90 4.25 -5.27 7.47
C VAL A 90 4.88 -6.65 7.25
N ARG A 91 4.07 -7.68 6.98
CA ARG A 91 4.57 -9.04 6.76
C ARG A 91 5.63 -9.04 5.64
N ARG A 92 5.40 -8.31 4.55
CA ARG A 92 6.34 -8.24 3.43
C ARG A 92 7.66 -7.58 3.81
N VAL A 93 7.61 -6.47 4.56
CA VAL A 93 8.79 -5.75 5.04
C VAL A 93 9.60 -6.62 6.00
N VAL A 94 8.96 -7.20 7.02
CA VAL A 94 9.63 -8.05 8.04
C VAL A 94 10.27 -9.30 7.45
N ASN A 95 9.76 -9.80 6.31
CA ASN A 95 10.28 -11.00 5.65
C ASN A 95 11.17 -10.69 4.42
N ASP A 96 11.60 -9.44 4.24
CA ASP A 96 12.47 -9.02 3.13
C ASP A 96 11.99 -9.52 1.75
N VAL A 97 10.68 -9.43 1.50
CA VAL A 97 10.10 -9.98 0.27
C VAL A 97 10.58 -9.21 -0.97
N GLY A 98 10.75 -7.90 -0.86
CA GLY A 98 11.05 -7.01 -1.99
C GLY A 98 9.88 -6.89 -2.97
N THR A 99 10.17 -6.51 -4.20
CA THR A 99 9.22 -6.48 -5.34
C THR A 99 9.63 -7.50 -6.40
N PRO A 100 8.77 -7.86 -7.38
CA PRO A 100 9.15 -8.75 -8.47
C PRO A 100 10.42 -8.31 -9.23
N LYS A 101 10.61 -7.01 -9.48
CA LYS A 101 11.80 -6.49 -10.17
C LYS A 101 13.03 -6.40 -9.28
N ARG A 102 12.86 -6.14 -7.99
CA ARG A 102 13.94 -6.08 -6.99
C ARG A 102 13.67 -7.08 -5.86
N PRO A 103 13.72 -8.40 -6.15
CA PRO A 103 13.41 -9.40 -5.15
C PRO A 103 14.48 -9.40 -4.06
N LYS A 104 14.06 -9.54 -2.80
CA LYS A 104 14.94 -9.49 -1.62
C LYS A 104 15.69 -8.17 -1.40
N GLU A 105 15.36 -7.11 -2.15
CA GLU A 105 15.77 -5.76 -1.74
C GLU A 105 14.92 -5.35 -0.54
N GLU A 106 15.60 -4.95 0.54
CA GLU A 106 14.95 -4.43 1.74
C GLU A 106 14.03 -3.26 1.36
N MET A 107 12.76 -3.37 1.75
CA MET A 107 11.76 -2.33 1.53
C MET A 107 11.64 -1.47 2.79
N GLU A 108 11.96 -0.18 2.67
CA GLU A 108 11.64 0.80 3.69
C GLU A 108 10.25 1.40 3.42
N VAL A 109 9.31 1.14 4.33
CA VAL A 109 7.88 1.53 4.18
C VAL A 109 7.37 2.18 5.45
N TYR A 110 6.69 3.32 5.30
CA TYR A 110 6.01 4.04 6.37
C TYR A 110 4.49 3.92 6.17
N LEU A 111 3.81 3.32 7.15
CA LEU A 111 2.35 3.23 7.13
C LEU A 111 1.73 4.60 7.43
N PHE A 112 0.79 4.99 6.58
CA PHE A 112 -0.04 6.17 6.75
C PHE A 112 -1.41 5.74 7.30
N SER A 113 -1.82 6.16 8.50
CA SER A 113 -1.05 6.95 9.47
C SER A 113 -1.26 6.43 10.89
N LEU A 114 -0.55 7.04 11.86
CA LEU A 114 -0.61 6.59 13.25
C LEU A 114 -2.00 6.82 13.85
N TYR A 115 -2.59 7.98 13.61
CA TYR A 115 -3.90 8.36 14.17
C TYR A 115 -4.88 8.75 13.08
N ASP A 116 -6.17 8.57 13.34
CA ASP A 116 -7.20 9.27 12.59
C ASP A 116 -6.99 10.80 12.67
N GLU A 117 -7.27 11.50 11.59
CA GLU A 117 -6.96 12.93 11.44
C GLU A 117 -8.23 13.69 11.02
N ASN A 118 -9.08 14.03 11.99
CA ASN A 118 -10.39 14.65 11.75
C ASN A 118 -10.35 16.06 11.14
N GLY A 119 -9.17 16.70 11.10
CA GLY A 119 -8.94 18.00 10.45
C GLY A 119 -8.65 17.89 8.96
N LYS A 120 -8.49 16.67 8.40
CA LYS A 120 -8.22 16.49 6.96
C LYS A 120 -9.42 16.91 6.12
N MET A 121 -9.12 17.59 5.03
CA MET A 121 -10.08 18.03 4.01
C MET A 121 -10.10 17.05 2.84
N GLY A 122 -11.15 17.10 2.03
CA GLY A 122 -11.32 16.23 0.87
C GLY A 122 -12.37 15.15 1.09
N GLU A 123 -12.14 13.98 0.50
CA GLU A 123 -13.00 12.81 0.64
C GLU A 123 -13.08 12.34 2.09
N ASP A 124 -14.21 11.77 2.52
CA ASP A 124 -14.42 11.47 3.94
C ASP A 124 -13.44 10.42 4.48
N TYR A 125 -12.99 9.48 3.63
CA TYR A 125 -12.00 8.46 3.98
C TYR A 125 -10.66 9.03 4.44
N GLU A 126 -10.32 10.27 4.06
CA GLU A 126 -9.07 10.95 4.44
C GLU A 126 -8.92 11.05 5.97
N LYS A 127 -10.02 11.05 6.71
CA LYS A 127 -10.02 11.17 8.18
C LYS A 127 -9.77 9.85 8.91
N HIS A 128 -9.70 8.73 8.18
CA HIS A 128 -9.88 7.38 8.73
C HIS A 128 -8.72 6.42 8.45
N PHE A 129 -7.52 6.91 8.15
CA PHE A 129 -6.32 6.09 7.89
C PHE A 129 -5.60 5.59 9.15
N GLY A 130 -6.04 6.01 10.34
CA GLY A 130 -5.35 5.72 11.58
C GLY A 130 -5.29 4.23 11.92
N ILE A 131 -4.13 3.78 12.40
CA ILE A 131 -4.01 2.52 13.16
C ILE A 131 -4.68 2.70 14.53
N PHE A 132 -4.61 3.92 15.08
CA PHE A 132 -5.30 4.36 16.28
C PHE A 132 -6.38 5.39 15.92
N GLY A 133 -7.51 5.37 16.63
CA GLY A 133 -8.56 6.37 16.46
C GLY A 133 -8.18 7.69 17.12
N LEU A 134 -9.06 8.70 17.01
CA LEU A 134 -8.85 10.05 17.58
C LEU A 134 -8.55 10.06 19.08
N GLY A 135 -9.10 9.08 19.83
CA GLY A 135 -8.89 8.94 21.27
C GLY A 135 -7.62 8.17 21.64
N GLY A 136 -6.81 7.74 20.67
CA GLY A 136 -5.63 6.91 20.87
C GLY A 136 -5.91 5.43 21.18
N ASN A 137 -7.17 5.01 21.14
CA ASN A 137 -7.52 3.59 21.16
C ASN A 137 -7.14 2.94 19.83
N LYS A 138 -6.71 1.68 19.86
CA LYS A 138 -6.48 0.92 18.63
C LYS A 138 -7.78 0.79 17.84
N VAL A 139 -7.70 0.98 16.52
CA VAL A 139 -8.81 0.65 15.60
C VAL A 139 -8.78 -0.84 15.27
N TYR A 140 -7.58 -1.40 15.11
CA TYR A 140 -7.32 -2.82 14.88
C TYR A 140 -5.97 -3.22 15.49
N ASP A 141 -5.78 -4.52 15.75
CA ASP A 141 -4.51 -5.05 16.24
C ASP A 141 -3.55 -5.37 15.09
N LEU A 142 -2.47 -4.59 15.00
CA LEU A 142 -1.38 -4.77 14.04
C LEU A 142 -0.07 -5.06 14.79
N SER A 143 0.60 -6.16 14.42
CA SER A 143 1.99 -6.44 14.84
C SER A 143 2.94 -5.78 13.85
N PHE A 144 4.03 -5.19 14.33
CA PHE A 144 5.14 -4.63 13.54
C PHE A 144 6.38 -5.53 13.51
N SER A 145 6.27 -6.71 14.12
CA SER A 145 7.30 -7.75 14.21
C SER A 145 6.78 -9.09 13.73
#